data_AF-A0A363TH35-F1
#
_entry.id   AF-A0A363TH35-F1
#
_cell.length_a   1.000
_cell.length_b   1.000
_cell.length_c   1.000
_cell.angle_alpha   90.00
_cell.angle_beta   90.00
_cell.angle_gamma   90.00
#
_symmetry.space_group_name_H-M   'P 1'
#
loop_
_entity.id
_entity.type
_entity.pdbx_description
1 polymer ?
#
loop_
_entity_poly.entity_id
_entity_poly.type
_entity_poly.pdbx_seq_one_letter_code
_entity_poly.pdbx_strand_id
1 'polypeptide(L)'
;MIDPLSLASSALAAAKAFAPAPAAVGDAKARARAAAEDFESVFLGTMFSQMFTDTEGEGPMGAGAGTGIWRSFLTDEYAKSFARAGGIGLADHVARALIAEQEARGR
;
A
#
# COMPACT_ATOMS: atom_id res chain seq x y z
N MET A 1 -8.77 7.91 -55.92
CA MET A 1 -7.35 7.90 -55.54
C MET A 1 -7.32 8.41 -54.10
N ILE A 2 -7.00 7.55 -53.13
CA ILE A 2 -7.01 7.93 -51.70
C ILE A 2 -5.70 8.65 -51.43
N ASP A 3 -5.78 9.92 -51.03
CA ASP A 3 -4.61 10.76 -50.82
C ASP A 3 -3.81 10.27 -49.58
N PRO A 4 -2.54 9.88 -49.73
CA PRO A 4 -1.75 9.30 -48.65
C PRO A 4 -1.49 10.27 -47.49
N LEU A 5 -1.61 11.58 -47.73
CA LEU A 5 -1.50 12.63 -46.70
C LEU A 5 -2.72 12.67 -45.77
N SER A 6 -3.91 12.29 -46.25
CA SER A 6 -5.15 12.26 -45.44
C SER A 6 -5.14 11.10 -44.44
N LEU A 7 -4.56 9.97 -44.84
CA LEU A 7 -4.38 8.79 -43.99
C LEU A 7 -3.38 9.05 -42.85
N ALA A 8 -2.29 9.78 -43.13
CA ALA A 8 -1.29 10.13 -42.12
C ALA A 8 -1.86 11.07 -41.03
N SER A 9 -2.70 12.04 -41.42
CA SER A 9 -3.34 12.97 -40.47
C SER A 9 -4.37 12.27 -39.58
N SER A 10 -5.12 11.32 -40.15
CA SER A 10 -6.11 10.51 -39.44
C SER A 10 -5.47 9.56 -38.42
N ALA A 11 -4.30 9.00 -38.76
CA ALA A 11 -3.52 8.14 -37.85
C ALA A 11 -2.95 8.93 -36.65
N LEU A 12 -2.47 10.15 -36.88
CA LEU A 12 -1.95 11.01 -35.81
C LEU A 12 -3.07 11.51 -34.88
N ALA A 13 -4.26 11.79 -35.42
CA ALA A 13 -5.43 12.16 -34.63
C ALA A 13 -5.94 10.99 -33.76
N ALA A 14 -5.96 9.77 -34.31
CA ALA A 14 -6.33 8.56 -33.57
C ALA A 14 -5.32 8.25 -32.45
N ALA A 15 -4.02 8.45 -32.69
CA ALA A 15 -2.99 8.27 -31.67
C ALA A 15 -3.13 9.24 -30.49
N LYS A 16 -3.56 10.49 -30.74
CA LYS A 16 -3.80 11.49 -29.69
C LYS A 16 -5.09 11.23 -28.90
N ALA A 17 -6.06 10.54 -29.48
CA ALA A 17 -7.30 10.11 -28.81
C ALA A 17 -7.09 8.88 -27.91
N PHE A 18 -6.03 8.10 -28.13
CA PHE A 18 -5.67 6.95 -27.30
C PHE A 18 -4.59 7.27 -26.25
N ALA A 19 -4.08 8.51 -26.21
CA ALA A 19 -3.21 8.93 -25.13
C ALA A 19 -4.01 8.90 -23.82
N PRO A 20 -3.59 8.12 -22.80
CA PRO A 20 -4.28 8.12 -21.52
C PRO A 20 -4.26 9.56 -20.98
N ALA A 21 -5.44 10.08 -20.65
CA ALA A 21 -5.56 11.38 -20.00
C ALA A 21 -4.68 11.35 -18.74
N PRO A 22 -3.89 12.41 -18.46
CA PRO A 22 -3.11 12.45 -17.22
C PRO A 22 -4.11 12.30 -16.08
N ALA A 23 -4.00 11.19 -15.33
CA ALA A 23 -4.77 10.98 -14.13
C ALA A 23 -4.59 12.24 -13.28
N ALA A 24 -5.70 12.94 -12.98
CA ALA A 24 -5.64 14.18 -12.24
C ALA A 24 -4.82 13.95 -10.97
N VAL A 25 -3.82 14.80 -10.72
CA VAL A 25 -2.80 14.63 -9.67
C VAL A 25 -3.40 14.31 -8.27
N GLY A 26 -4.65 14.74 -8.00
CA GLY A 26 -5.39 14.37 -6.79
C GLY A 26 -5.70 12.87 -6.64
N ASP A 27 -5.92 12.16 -7.74
CA ASP A 27 -6.19 10.73 -7.79
C ASP A 27 -4.90 9.91 -7.54
N ALA A 28 -3.77 10.39 -8.05
CA ALA A 28 -2.46 9.76 -7.81
C ALA A 28 -2.05 9.82 -6.33
N LYS A 29 -2.23 10.97 -5.67
CA LYS A 29 -1.94 11.13 -4.24
C LYS A 29 -2.83 10.25 -3.36
N ALA A 30 -4.13 10.19 -3.67
CA ALA A 30 -5.07 9.34 -2.93
C ALA A 30 -4.73 7.85 -3.08
N ARG A 31 -4.38 7.40 -4.30
CA ARG A 31 -3.95 6.02 -4.55
C ARG A 31 -2.63 5.68 -3.86
N ALA A 32 -1.65 6.58 -3.90
CA ALA A 32 -0.38 6.40 -3.19
C ALA A 32 -0.58 6.30 -1.68
N ARG A 33 -1.54 7.08 -1.14
CA ARG A 33 -1.90 7.00 0.28
C ARG A 33 -2.53 5.66 0.63
N ALA A 34 -3.55 5.23 -0.12
CA ALA A 34 -4.21 3.94 0.12
C ALA A 34 -3.22 2.77 0.03
N ALA A 35 -2.37 2.74 -1.00
CA ALA A 35 -1.34 1.70 -1.15
C ALA A 35 -0.34 1.68 0.00
N ALA A 36 -0.02 2.85 0.57
CA ALA A 36 0.88 2.95 1.71
C ALA A 36 0.25 2.47 3.03
N GLU A 37 -1.04 2.73 3.24
CA GLU A 37 -1.81 2.23 4.39
C GLU A 37 -1.99 0.70 4.31
N ASP A 38 -2.24 0.16 3.11
CA ASP A 38 -2.30 -1.28 2.87
C ASP A 38 -0.94 -1.94 3.18
N PHE A 39 0.15 -1.32 2.73
CA PHE A 39 1.50 -1.79 3.02
C PHE A 39 1.79 -1.83 4.52
N GLU A 40 1.49 -0.75 5.25
CA GLU A 40 1.67 -0.67 6.69
C GLU A 40 0.84 -1.75 7.42
N SER A 41 -0.36 -2.04 6.95
CA SER A 41 -1.22 -3.09 7.51
C SER A 41 -0.59 -4.49 7.38
N VAL A 42 -0.06 -4.83 6.20
CA VAL A 42 0.64 -6.12 5.97
C VAL A 42 1.93 -6.19 6.79
N PHE A 43 2.66 -5.08 6.89
CA PHE A 43 3.87 -4.99 7.71
C PHE A 43 3.55 -5.26 9.18
N LEU A 44 2.56 -4.57 9.75
CA LEU A 44 2.15 -4.76 11.14
C LEU A 44 1.67 -6.19 11.40
N GLY A 45 0.89 -6.78 10.48
CA GLY A 45 0.50 -8.19 10.56
C GLY A 45 1.69 -9.13 10.66
N THR A 46 2.74 -8.88 9.88
CA THR A 46 3.98 -9.67 9.90
C THR A 46 4.75 -9.47 11.20
N MET A 47 4.90 -8.23 11.68
CA MET A 47 5.59 -7.90 12.93
C MET A 47 4.88 -8.51 14.14
N PHE A 48 3.55 -8.44 14.19
CA PHE A 48 2.78 -9.11 15.24
C PHE A 48 2.97 -10.62 15.15
N SER A 49 2.87 -11.23 13.97
CA SER A 49 3.14 -12.66 13.81
C SER A 49 4.49 -13.04 14.41
N GLN A 50 5.58 -12.33 14.07
CA GLN A 50 6.92 -12.59 14.61
C GLN A 50 7.02 -12.43 16.13
N MET A 51 6.39 -11.38 16.69
CA MET A 51 6.34 -11.16 18.14
C MET A 51 5.67 -12.32 18.91
N PHE A 52 4.71 -13.00 18.29
CA PHE A 52 4.01 -14.14 18.89
C PHE A 52 4.60 -15.50 18.51
N THR A 53 5.37 -15.60 17.42
CA THR A 53 6.08 -16.82 17.01
C THR A 53 7.28 -17.12 17.90
N ASP A 54 8.08 -16.12 18.30
CA ASP A 54 9.29 -16.35 19.12
C ASP A 54 9.02 -16.63 20.61
N THR A 55 7.76 -16.61 21.06
CA THR A 55 7.39 -16.87 22.47
C THR A 55 6.82 -18.27 22.72
N GLU A 56 7.11 -19.24 21.86
CA GLU A 56 6.89 -20.67 22.16
C GLU A 56 7.78 -21.09 23.35
N GLY A 57 7.26 -20.91 24.57
CA GLY A 57 7.84 -21.52 25.78
C GLY A 57 8.34 -20.56 26.84
N GLU A 58 8.97 -19.44 26.46
CA GLU A 58 9.68 -18.59 27.43
C GLU A 58 9.08 -17.19 27.54
N GLY A 59 8.21 -17.00 28.52
CA GLY A 59 7.63 -15.72 28.90
C GLY A 59 6.73 -15.88 30.13
N PRO A 60 6.37 -14.81 30.85
CA PRO A 60 5.62 -14.89 32.11
C PRO A 60 4.28 -15.64 32.04
N MET A 61 3.75 -15.81 30.82
CA MET A 61 2.50 -16.52 30.55
C MET A 61 2.68 -18.02 30.22
N GLY A 62 3.90 -18.53 29.98
CA GLY A 62 4.16 -19.95 29.72
C GLY A 62 3.61 -20.51 28.40
N ALA A 63 3.88 -21.78 28.11
CA ALA A 63 3.52 -22.53 26.88
C ALA A 63 2.25 -23.42 27.03
N GLY A 64 1.33 -23.08 27.94
CA GLY A 64 0.15 -23.91 28.21
C GLY A 64 -0.95 -23.78 27.15
N ALA A 65 -1.71 -24.85 26.89
CA ALA A 65 -2.81 -24.89 25.90
C ALA A 65 -3.91 -23.80 26.08
N GLY A 66 -3.94 -23.08 27.21
CA GLY A 66 -4.86 -21.96 27.47
C GLY A 66 -4.31 -20.56 27.18
N THR A 67 -3.01 -20.41 26.88
CA THR A 67 -2.38 -19.08 26.72
C THR A 67 -2.49 -18.53 25.30
N GLY A 68 -2.75 -19.39 24.31
CA GLY A 68 -2.92 -18.99 22.92
C GLY A 68 -4.06 -18.00 22.72
N ILE A 69 -5.24 -18.27 23.31
CA ILE A 69 -6.42 -17.41 23.18
C ILE A 69 -6.20 -16.03 23.81
N TRP A 70 -5.63 -15.98 25.02
CA TRP A 70 -5.30 -14.71 25.68
C TRP A 70 -4.23 -13.91 24.93
N ARG A 71 -3.24 -14.59 24.33
CA ARG A 71 -2.26 -13.95 23.46
C ARG A 71 -2.95 -13.35 22.23
N SER A 72 -3.80 -14.09 21.53
CA SER A 72 -4.56 -13.58 20.38
C SER A 72 -5.42 -12.36 20.74
N PHE A 73 -6.10 -12.37 21.89
CA PHE A 73 -6.86 -11.18 22.34
C PHE A 73 -5.97 -9.97 22.60
N LEU A 74 -4.79 -10.16 23.22
CA LEU A 74 -3.82 -9.09 23.44
C LEU A 74 -3.22 -8.60 22.12
N THR A 75 -2.91 -9.50 21.19
CA THR A 75 -2.46 -9.18 19.83
C THR A 75 -3.48 -8.28 19.13
N ASP A 76 -4.74 -8.69 19.16
CA ASP A 76 -5.82 -7.96 18.50
C ASP A 76 -6.01 -6.57 19.10
N GLU A 77 -5.96 -6.43 20.42
CA GLU A 77 -6.08 -5.12 21.06
C GLU A 77 -4.86 -4.23 20.82
N TYR A 78 -3.64 -4.79 20.81
CA TYR A 78 -2.47 -4.03 20.37
C TYR A 78 -2.63 -3.57 18.93
N ALA A 79 -2.96 -4.47 18.00
CA ALA A 79 -3.16 -4.15 16.59
C ALA A 79 -4.22 -3.05 16.40
N LYS A 80 -5.37 -3.16 17.09
CA LYS A 80 -6.41 -2.12 17.07
C LYS A 80 -5.92 -0.80 17.67
N SER A 81 -5.13 -0.83 18.75
CA SER A 81 -4.59 0.38 19.36
C SER A 81 -3.64 1.12 18.41
N PHE A 82 -2.77 0.39 17.70
CA PHE A 82 -1.88 0.93 16.69
C PHE A 82 -2.66 1.48 15.50
N ALA A 83 -3.64 0.74 14.97
CA ALA A 83 -4.49 1.22 13.88
C ALA A 83 -5.27 2.48 14.27
N ARG A 84 -5.85 2.54 15.48
CA ARG A 84 -6.56 3.72 16.01
C ARG A 84 -5.66 4.92 16.24
N ALA A 85 -4.39 4.69 16.57
CA ALA A 85 -3.39 5.74 16.70
C ALA A 85 -2.90 6.29 15.34
N GLY A 86 -3.36 5.72 14.21
CA GLY A 86 -2.93 6.12 12.87
C GLY A 86 -1.76 5.31 12.33
N GLY A 87 -1.57 4.08 12.83
CA GLY A 87 -0.45 3.22 12.47
C GLY A 87 0.82 3.59 13.24
N ILE A 88 1.98 3.30 12.66
CA ILE A 88 3.29 3.70 13.19
C ILE A 88 3.90 4.86 12.38
N GLY A 89 3.13 5.42 11.42
CA GLY A 89 3.54 6.51 10.53
C GLY A 89 4.34 6.04 9.31
N LEU A 90 4.47 4.73 9.08
CA LEU A 90 5.20 4.19 7.93
C LEU A 90 4.51 4.52 6.61
N ALA A 91 3.17 4.54 6.61
CA ALA A 91 2.38 4.91 5.44
C ALA A 91 2.71 6.31 4.90
N ASP A 92 3.08 7.27 5.76
CA ASP A 92 3.48 8.62 5.31
C ASP A 92 4.78 8.59 4.50
N HIS A 93 5.75 7.79 4.95
CA HIS A 93 7.03 7.67 4.27
C HIS A 93 6.89 6.92 2.94
N VAL A 94 6.11 5.84 2.93
CA VAL A 94 5.86 5.06 1.72
C VAL A 94 5.08 5.87 0.70
N ALA A 95 4.02 6.60 1.10
CA ALA A 95 3.26 7.45 0.20
C ALA A 95 4.14 8.52 -0.46
N ARG A 96 5.03 9.18 0.30
CA ARG A 96 5.99 10.14 -0.25
C ARG A 96 6.94 9.49 -1.26
N ALA A 97 7.46 8.30 -0.96
CA ALA A 97 8.35 7.58 -1.86
C ALA A 97 7.63 7.18 -3.17
N LEU A 98 6.40 6.68 -3.09
CA LEU A 98 5.58 6.33 -4.26
C LEU A 98 5.31 7.54 -5.16
N ILE A 99 4.99 8.70 -4.58
CA ILE A 99 4.77 9.93 -5.34
C ILE A 99 6.06 10.38 -6.03
N ALA A 100 7.18 10.39 -5.31
CA ALA A 100 8.48 10.76 -5.87
C ALA A 100 8.91 9.84 -7.03
N GLU A 101 8.58 8.55 -6.93
CA GLU A 101 8.83 7.55 -7.97
C GLU A 101 7.97 7.79 -9.22
N GLN A 102 6.68 8.04 -9.03
CA GLN A 102 5.75 8.37 -10.11
C GLN A 102 6.16 9.67 -10.83
N GLU A 103 6.61 10.68 -10.07
CA GLU A 103 7.15 11.91 -10.63
C GLU A 103 8.45 11.68 -11.40
N ALA A 104 9.28 10.71 -11.00
CA ALA A 104 10.51 10.36 -11.70
C ALA A 104 10.26 9.57 -12.99
N ARG A 105 9.30 8.65 -13.02
CA ARG A 105 8.89 7.93 -14.24
C ARG A 105 8.14 8.79 -15.25
N GLY A 106 7.51 9.88 -14.78
CA GLY A 106 6.79 10.82 -15.63
C GLY A 106 7.68 11.84 -16.36
N ARG A 107 9.00 11.82 -16.15
CA ARG A 107 9.98 12.66 -16.85
C ARG A 107 10.65 11.86 -17.96
#